data_AF-A0A6N9AR77-F1
#
_entry.id   AF-A0A6N9AR77-F1
#
_cell.length_a   1.000
_cell.length_b   1.000
_cell.length_c   1.000
_cell.angle_alpha   90.00
_cell.angle_beta   90.00
_cell.angle_gamma   90.00
#
_symmetry.space_group_name_H-M   'P 1'
#
loop_
_entity.id
_entity.type
_entity.pdbx_description
1 polymer ?
#
loop_
_entity_poly.entity_id
_entity_poly.type
_entity_poly.pdbx_seq_one_letter_code
_entity_poly.pdbx_strand_id
1 'polypeptide(L)'
;MSFLLRTAAVLIMLTFVLGVILPTARGQRTPDSQRTPDSPVTSWQKLETRMTDNCALCHQRLGEPLAKQVAEWQGSIHAWRGVFCDTCHGGDPTSTILTVAMGEQNGFMDAPLPEAIPEDCGRCHPEALESFWESAHGDLFEANDFEPECVTCHNSHDVTEVHIDMVSITAPCGECHDQDYIDEVRNPLIDTDGRIERLYKEILAMPGDNPNAPYLRNRLVRVRKEFRGLAHYLATNTIVTKRQAIDRELDYIEFMLHFDDSTVEGK
;
A
#
# COMPACT_ATOMS: atom_id res chain seq x y z
N MET A 1 -33.85 79.70 -52.90
CA MET A 1 -35.06 78.85 -53.06
C MET A 1 -34.89 77.62 -52.17
N SER A 2 -35.86 77.41 -51.28
CA SER A 2 -36.19 76.15 -50.59
C SER A 2 -35.35 75.75 -49.36
N PHE A 3 -35.86 75.96 -48.12
CA PHE A 3 -36.74 75.08 -47.31
C PHE A 3 -35.96 73.81 -46.86
N LEU A 4 -35.76 73.40 -45.59
CA LEU A 4 -36.59 73.42 -44.37
C LEU A 4 -35.76 73.06 -43.12
N LEU A 5 -36.15 73.64 -41.98
CA LEU A 5 -35.92 73.10 -40.63
C LEU A 5 -36.71 71.80 -40.45
N ARG A 6 -36.13 70.78 -39.78
CA ARG A 6 -36.86 69.94 -38.80
C ARG A 6 -35.92 69.42 -37.71
N THR A 7 -36.30 69.73 -36.48
CA THR A 7 -35.86 69.18 -35.20
C THR A 7 -36.17 67.69 -35.07
N ALA A 8 -35.26 66.92 -34.48
CA ALA A 8 -35.59 65.72 -33.71
C ALA A 8 -34.46 65.42 -32.72
N ALA A 9 -34.85 65.21 -31.47
CA ALA A 9 -33.98 65.03 -30.33
C ALA A 9 -33.91 63.54 -29.95
N VAL A 10 -32.81 63.19 -29.26
CA VAL A 10 -32.63 62.05 -28.33
C VAL A 10 -32.77 60.63 -28.90
N LEU A 11 -31.64 59.90 -28.96
CA LEU A 11 -31.49 58.66 -28.19
C LEU A 11 -30.03 58.21 -28.14
N ILE A 12 -29.59 57.99 -26.90
CA ILE A 12 -28.29 57.55 -26.44
C ILE A 12 -28.14 56.06 -26.75
N MET A 13 -27.06 55.66 -27.43
CA MET A 13 -26.44 54.35 -27.22
C MET A 13 -24.94 54.45 -27.46
N LEU A 14 -24.22 54.76 -26.37
CA LEU A 14 -22.78 54.51 -26.24
C LEU A 14 -22.60 53.01 -26.00
N THR A 15 -22.21 52.26 -27.03
CA THR A 15 -21.71 50.89 -26.87
C THR A 15 -20.29 50.95 -26.33
N PHE A 16 -20.18 50.79 -25.02
CA PHE A 16 -18.95 50.63 -24.27
C PHE A 16 -18.38 49.22 -24.53
N VAL A 17 -17.42 49.09 -25.45
CA VAL A 17 -16.61 47.87 -25.58
C VAL A 17 -15.44 48.00 -24.60
N LEU A 18 -15.68 47.65 -23.35
CA LEU A 18 -14.63 47.39 -22.37
C LEU A 18 -14.00 46.04 -22.71
N GLY A 19 -12.82 46.09 -23.32
CA GLY A 19 -11.94 44.94 -23.43
C GLY A 19 -11.50 44.49 -22.04
N VAL A 20 -12.06 43.38 -21.57
CA VAL A 20 -11.60 42.70 -20.36
C VAL A 20 -10.37 41.88 -20.73
N ILE A 21 -9.21 42.33 -20.27
CA ILE A 21 -7.99 41.53 -20.21
C ILE A 21 -8.23 40.46 -19.13
N LEU A 22 -8.50 39.23 -19.55
CA LEU A 22 -8.52 38.09 -18.63
C LEU A 22 -7.06 37.71 -18.29
N PRO A 23 -6.69 37.64 -17.01
CA PRO A 23 -5.41 37.07 -16.62
C PRO A 23 -5.47 35.56 -16.87
N THR A 24 -4.47 35.02 -17.58
CA THR A 24 -4.29 33.58 -17.73
C THR A 24 -3.96 32.98 -16.36
N ALA A 25 -4.99 32.45 -15.70
CA ALA A 25 -4.83 31.64 -14.51
C ALA A 25 -4.03 30.38 -14.89
N ARG A 26 -2.83 30.29 -14.29
CA ARG A 26 -1.99 29.10 -14.25
C ARG A 26 -2.83 27.97 -13.67
N GLY A 27 -3.14 26.96 -14.48
CA GLY A 27 -3.97 25.83 -14.08
C GLY A 27 -3.33 25.09 -12.89
N GLN A 28 -3.88 25.32 -11.70
CA GLN A 28 -3.68 24.45 -10.56
C GLN A 28 -4.46 23.18 -10.86
N ARG A 29 -3.76 22.06 -11.07
CA ARG A 29 -4.36 20.73 -11.03
C ARG A 29 -4.77 20.49 -9.58
N THR A 30 -6.06 20.51 -9.31
CA THR A 30 -6.63 19.96 -8.07
C THR A 30 -6.47 18.43 -8.13
N PRO A 31 -6.05 17.75 -7.05
CA PRO A 31 -6.18 16.31 -6.95
C PRO A 31 -7.65 15.96 -7.10
N ASP A 32 -8.00 15.23 -8.16
CA ASP A 32 -9.36 14.74 -8.37
C ASP A 32 -9.63 13.62 -7.36
N SER A 33 -10.22 14.00 -6.22
CA SER A 33 -10.59 13.10 -5.12
C SER A 33 -11.90 12.34 -5.40
N GLN A 34 -12.16 11.97 -6.66
CA GLN A 34 -13.37 11.23 -7.05
C GLN A 34 -13.08 9.98 -7.88
N ARG A 35 -12.23 9.08 -7.36
CA ARG A 35 -12.42 7.63 -7.61
C ARG A 35 -13.34 7.08 -6.53
N THR A 36 -14.54 6.68 -6.93
CA THR A 36 -15.50 6.01 -6.03
C THR A 36 -14.97 4.61 -5.63
N PRO A 37 -15.19 4.15 -4.39
CA PRO A 37 -14.68 2.85 -3.89
C PRO A 37 -15.33 1.59 -4.52
N ASP A 38 -16.30 1.75 -5.41
CA ASP A 38 -17.21 0.66 -5.79
C ASP A 38 -16.89 0.00 -7.14
N SER A 39 -15.72 0.25 -7.73
CA SER A 39 -15.27 -0.59 -8.85
C SER A 39 -14.68 -1.87 -8.27
N PRO A 40 -15.32 -3.04 -8.45
CA PRO A 40 -14.76 -4.29 -7.96
C PRO A 40 -13.42 -4.49 -8.69
N VAL A 41 -12.34 -4.52 -7.93
CA VAL A 41 -11.01 -4.89 -8.42
C VAL A 41 -11.11 -6.37 -8.82
N THR A 42 -11.61 -6.63 -10.04
CA THR A 42 -11.97 -7.97 -10.53
C THR A 42 -10.75 -8.76 -11.02
N SER A 43 -9.54 -8.28 -10.76
CA SER A 43 -8.29 -9.00 -11.12
C SER A 43 -8.20 -10.35 -10.40
N TRP A 44 -8.69 -10.46 -9.16
CA TRP A 44 -8.63 -11.69 -8.36
C TRP A 44 -9.49 -12.85 -8.90
N GLN A 45 -10.48 -12.56 -9.75
CA GLN A 45 -11.35 -13.57 -10.35
C GLN A 45 -10.94 -13.97 -11.77
N LYS A 46 -9.94 -13.31 -12.39
CA LYS A 46 -9.81 -13.38 -13.86
C LYS A 46 -8.75 -14.29 -14.44
N LEU A 47 -7.74 -14.77 -13.72
CA LEU A 47 -6.64 -15.48 -14.40
C LEU A 47 -6.30 -16.82 -13.73
N GLU A 48 -7.03 -17.86 -14.12
CA GLU A 48 -6.71 -19.27 -13.80
C GLU A 48 -5.39 -19.74 -14.44
N THR A 49 -4.72 -18.93 -15.28
CA THR A 49 -3.43 -19.28 -15.88
C THR A 49 -2.52 -18.08 -16.07
N ARG A 50 -1.20 -18.29 -15.87
CA ARG A 50 -0.10 -17.35 -16.19
C ARG A 50 -0.05 -16.92 -17.68
N MET A 51 -1.01 -17.32 -18.51
CA MET A 51 -0.93 -17.27 -19.97
C MET A 51 -1.52 -15.98 -20.58
N THR A 52 -1.97 -15.03 -19.76
CA THR A 52 -2.70 -13.82 -20.18
C THR A 52 -2.05 -12.50 -19.76
N ASP A 53 -0.85 -12.52 -19.17
CA ASP A 53 -0.10 -11.30 -18.87
C ASP A 53 0.85 -10.95 -20.01
N ASN A 54 0.37 -10.17 -20.97
CA ASN A 54 1.19 -9.67 -22.06
C ASN A 54 2.14 -8.53 -21.63
N CYS A 55 1.92 -7.92 -20.46
CA CYS A 55 2.78 -6.85 -19.95
C CYS A 55 4.19 -7.41 -19.75
N ALA A 56 4.32 -8.46 -18.93
CA ALA A 56 5.59 -9.12 -18.68
C ALA A 56 6.22 -9.70 -19.98
N LEU A 57 5.41 -10.34 -20.84
CA LEU A 57 5.89 -10.96 -22.09
C LEU A 57 6.52 -9.96 -23.08
N CYS A 58 5.98 -8.74 -23.14
CA CYS A 58 6.53 -7.68 -23.97
C CYS A 58 7.72 -7.01 -23.26
N HIS A 59 7.54 -6.56 -22.02
CA HIS A 59 8.52 -5.78 -21.28
C HIS A 59 9.83 -6.55 -21.03
N GLN A 60 9.78 -7.88 -20.88
CA GLN A 60 10.99 -8.71 -20.76
C GLN A 60 11.92 -8.65 -22.00
N ARG A 61 11.41 -8.20 -23.16
CA ARG A 61 12.15 -8.18 -24.44
C ARG A 61 12.59 -6.79 -24.86
N LEU A 62 12.23 -5.75 -24.11
CA LEU A 62 12.52 -4.36 -24.46
C LEU A 62 13.88 -3.87 -23.94
N GLY A 63 14.67 -4.76 -23.33
CA GLY A 63 15.95 -4.41 -22.72
C GLY A 63 15.78 -3.69 -21.39
N GLU A 64 16.88 -3.15 -20.88
CA GLU A 64 16.90 -2.49 -19.58
C GLU A 64 16.31 -1.07 -19.64
N PRO A 65 15.58 -0.63 -18.59
CA PRO A 65 15.40 -1.31 -17.29
C PRO A 65 14.25 -2.34 -17.25
N LEU A 66 13.41 -2.38 -18.29
CA LEU A 66 12.15 -3.15 -18.33
C LEU A 66 12.36 -4.66 -18.15
N ALA A 67 13.39 -5.21 -18.76
CA ALA A 67 13.71 -6.62 -18.64
C ALA A 67 14.11 -7.03 -17.21
N LYS A 68 14.92 -6.21 -16.51
CA LYS A 68 15.25 -6.45 -15.10
C LYS A 68 14.03 -6.34 -14.20
N GLN A 69 13.18 -5.34 -14.41
CA GLN A 69 11.97 -5.15 -13.59
C GLN A 69 11.01 -6.33 -13.72
N VAL A 70 10.87 -6.91 -14.92
CA VAL A 70 10.10 -8.16 -15.10
C VAL A 70 10.78 -9.33 -14.38
N ALA A 71 12.11 -9.45 -14.45
CA ALA A 71 12.84 -10.52 -13.77
C ALA A 71 12.73 -10.43 -12.23
N GLU A 72 12.84 -9.22 -11.68
CA GLU A 72 12.62 -8.91 -10.26
C GLU A 72 11.19 -9.28 -9.85
N TRP A 73 10.19 -8.78 -10.59
CA TRP A 73 8.79 -9.09 -10.33
C TRP A 73 8.50 -10.59 -10.34
N GLN A 74 9.05 -11.36 -11.28
CA GLN A 74 8.90 -12.82 -11.31
C GLN A 74 9.40 -13.54 -10.05
N GLY A 75 10.39 -12.96 -9.36
CA GLY A 75 10.90 -13.46 -8.07
C GLY A 75 10.08 -13.02 -6.86
N SER A 76 9.32 -11.93 -6.99
CA SER A 76 8.61 -11.26 -5.90
C SER A 76 7.43 -12.04 -5.33
N ILE A 77 7.11 -11.80 -4.06
CA ILE A 77 5.92 -12.35 -3.40
C ILE A 77 4.63 -11.95 -4.14
N HIS A 78 4.61 -10.79 -4.79
CA HIS A 78 3.48 -10.32 -5.58
C HIS A 78 3.21 -11.23 -6.78
N ALA A 79 4.23 -11.61 -7.56
CA ALA A 79 4.04 -12.58 -8.64
C ALA A 79 3.58 -13.95 -8.11
N TRP A 80 4.16 -14.44 -7.01
CA TRP A 80 3.75 -15.70 -6.39
C TRP A 80 2.31 -15.69 -5.88
N ARG A 81 1.77 -14.51 -5.55
CA ARG A 81 0.39 -14.31 -5.07
C ARG A 81 -0.58 -13.84 -6.15
N GLY A 82 -0.15 -13.78 -7.41
CA GLY A 82 -1.01 -13.41 -8.55
C GLY A 82 -1.31 -11.91 -8.66
N VAL A 83 -0.43 -11.06 -8.14
CA VAL A 83 -0.45 -9.61 -8.34
C VAL A 83 0.44 -9.31 -9.56
N PHE A 84 -0.21 -8.95 -10.67
CA PHE A 84 0.43 -8.71 -11.97
C PHE A 84 0.65 -7.21 -12.22
N CYS A 85 1.39 -6.88 -13.28
CA CYS A 85 1.78 -5.50 -13.60
C CYS A 85 0.57 -4.54 -13.63
N ASP A 86 -0.54 -4.98 -14.21
CA ASP A 86 -1.78 -4.22 -14.36
C ASP A 86 -2.50 -3.96 -13.04
N THR A 87 -2.23 -4.77 -12.00
CA THR A 87 -2.85 -4.55 -10.69
C THR A 87 -2.34 -3.26 -10.04
N CYS A 88 -1.08 -2.89 -10.30
CA CYS A 88 -0.49 -1.65 -9.82
C CYS A 88 -0.55 -0.55 -10.89
N HIS A 89 -0.08 -0.85 -12.10
CA HIS A 89 0.08 0.12 -13.20
C HIS A 89 -1.17 0.26 -14.09
N GLY A 90 -2.22 -0.54 -13.89
CA GLY A 90 -3.38 -0.54 -14.78
C GLY A 90 -3.07 -1.05 -16.20
N GLY A 91 -3.91 -0.71 -17.17
CA GLY A 91 -3.78 -1.19 -18.53
C GLY A 91 -4.58 -2.46 -18.81
N ASP A 92 -4.40 -3.01 -20.01
CA ASP A 92 -5.04 -4.26 -20.45
C ASP A 92 -3.99 -5.35 -20.70
N PRO A 93 -3.77 -6.27 -19.74
CA PRO A 93 -2.77 -7.31 -19.87
C PRO A 93 -3.11 -8.30 -20.98
N THR A 94 -4.34 -8.33 -21.49
CA THR A 94 -4.78 -9.28 -22.52
C THR A 94 -4.47 -8.82 -23.94
N SER A 95 -4.07 -7.57 -24.11
CA SER A 95 -3.78 -6.99 -25.42
C SER A 95 -2.29 -6.97 -25.72
N THR A 96 -1.93 -7.25 -26.98
CA THR A 96 -0.58 -7.03 -27.51
C THR A 96 -0.47 -5.71 -28.30
N ILE A 97 -1.56 -4.96 -28.42
CA ILE A 97 -1.57 -3.66 -29.10
C ILE A 97 -1.20 -2.60 -28.07
N LEU A 98 -0.05 -1.96 -28.24
CA LEU A 98 0.54 -1.04 -27.24
C LEU A 98 -0.45 0.04 -26.76
N THR A 99 -1.19 0.67 -27.67
CA THR A 99 -2.16 1.74 -27.34
C THR A 99 -3.40 1.24 -26.62
N VAL A 100 -3.65 -0.08 -26.62
CA VAL A 100 -4.71 -0.71 -25.85
C VAL A 100 -4.15 -1.22 -24.53
N ALA A 101 -3.03 -1.93 -24.56
CA ALA A 101 -2.36 -2.48 -23.38
C ALA A 101 -1.97 -1.39 -22.38
N MET A 102 -1.37 -0.29 -22.85
CA MET A 102 -0.95 0.85 -22.03
C MET A 102 -1.84 2.08 -22.26
N GLY A 103 -3.12 1.87 -22.57
CA GLY A 103 -4.04 2.97 -22.84
C GLY A 103 -4.60 3.58 -21.54
N GLU A 104 -4.64 4.90 -21.46
CA GLU A 104 -5.25 5.64 -20.33
C GLU A 104 -6.70 5.22 -20.07
N GLN A 105 -7.42 4.80 -21.12
CA GLN A 105 -8.79 4.27 -21.01
C GLN A 105 -8.91 3.03 -20.10
N ASN A 106 -7.80 2.31 -19.90
CA ASN A 106 -7.71 1.15 -19.02
C ASN A 106 -7.04 1.49 -17.68
N GLY A 107 -6.98 2.78 -17.32
CA GLY A 107 -6.37 3.25 -16.09
C GLY A 107 -4.85 3.04 -16.05
N PHE A 108 -4.20 2.91 -17.21
CA PHE A 108 -2.75 2.76 -17.27
C PHE A 108 -2.06 3.98 -16.66
N MET A 109 -1.07 3.72 -15.82
CA MET A 109 -0.16 4.69 -15.25
C MET A 109 1.28 4.23 -15.49
N ASP A 110 2.14 5.18 -15.83
CA ASP A 110 3.58 4.96 -15.90
C ASP A 110 4.16 4.75 -14.48
N ALA A 111 5.47 4.90 -14.31
CA ALA A 111 6.11 4.92 -13.00
C ALA A 111 5.34 5.87 -12.04
N PRO A 112 4.85 5.37 -10.89
CA PRO A 112 4.17 6.18 -9.89
C PRO A 112 5.08 7.31 -9.40
N LEU A 113 4.50 8.47 -9.09
CA LEU A 113 5.22 9.52 -8.38
C LEU A 113 5.43 9.10 -6.92
N PRO A 114 6.56 9.46 -6.29
CA PRO A 114 6.83 9.13 -4.89
C PRO A 114 5.68 9.47 -3.94
N GLU A 115 5.06 10.64 -4.13
CA GLU A 115 3.93 11.10 -3.33
C GLU A 115 2.68 10.21 -3.38
N ALA A 116 2.55 9.35 -4.39
CA ALA A 116 1.38 8.50 -4.61
C ALA A 116 1.62 7.02 -4.22
N ILE A 117 2.86 6.66 -3.90
CA ILE A 117 3.22 5.27 -3.60
C ILE A 117 2.48 4.72 -2.36
N PRO A 118 2.36 5.46 -1.23
CA PRO A 118 1.60 4.98 -0.07
C PRO A 118 0.17 4.58 -0.43
N GLU A 119 -0.55 5.44 -1.15
CA GLU A 119 -1.92 5.21 -1.57
C GLU A 119 -2.02 4.02 -2.52
N ASP A 120 -1.07 3.88 -3.45
CA ASP A 120 -1.05 2.79 -4.40
C ASP A 120 -0.90 1.43 -3.72
N CYS A 121 0.00 1.31 -2.74
CA CYS A 121 0.15 0.11 -1.92
C CYS A 121 -1.06 -0.10 -1.01
N GLY A 122 -1.60 0.99 -0.45
CA GLY A 122 -2.72 0.97 0.49
C GLY A 122 -4.05 0.52 -0.11
N ARG A 123 -4.20 0.52 -1.45
CA ARG A 123 -5.35 -0.10 -2.14
C ARG A 123 -5.56 -1.56 -1.74
N CYS A 124 -4.49 -2.29 -1.45
CA CYS A 124 -4.53 -3.68 -0.99
C CYS A 124 -4.01 -3.87 0.44
N HIS A 125 -3.21 -2.93 0.96
CA HIS A 125 -2.63 -2.95 2.30
C HIS A 125 -3.13 -1.79 3.18
N PRO A 126 -4.44 -1.66 3.42
CA PRO A 126 -5.01 -0.48 4.08
C PRO A 126 -4.54 -0.35 5.53
N GLU A 127 -4.34 -1.46 6.26
CA GLU A 127 -3.86 -1.39 7.65
C GLU A 127 -2.39 -0.93 7.74
N ALA A 128 -1.57 -1.27 6.75
CA ALA A 128 -0.19 -0.80 6.66
C ALA A 128 -0.16 0.70 6.30
N LEU A 129 -1.03 1.14 5.38
CA LEU A 129 -1.19 2.55 5.03
C LEU A 129 -1.62 3.39 6.24
N GLU A 130 -2.62 2.93 6.99
CA GLU A 130 -3.06 3.59 8.22
C GLU A 130 -1.91 3.71 9.22
N SER A 131 -1.16 2.62 9.45
CA SER A 131 -0.02 2.61 10.37
C SER A 131 1.12 3.52 9.92
N PHE A 132 1.37 3.61 8.60
CA PHE A 132 2.36 4.51 8.02
C PHE A 132 1.99 5.98 8.27
N TRP A 133 0.74 6.37 8.06
CA TRP A 133 0.30 7.74 8.32
C TRP A 133 0.22 8.09 9.81
N GLU A 134 0.13 7.11 10.69
CA GLU A 134 0.28 7.29 12.15
C GLU A 134 1.76 7.22 12.63
N SER A 135 2.72 7.09 11.71
CA SER A 135 4.15 6.99 12.01
C SER A 135 4.90 8.32 11.87
N ALA A 136 6.09 8.40 12.45
CA ALA A 136 6.99 9.54 12.27
C ALA A 136 7.45 9.72 10.81
N HIS A 137 7.53 8.64 10.03
CA HIS A 137 7.83 8.73 8.60
C HIS A 137 6.67 9.35 7.82
N GLY A 138 5.43 8.96 8.15
CA GLY A 138 4.23 9.58 7.58
C GLY A 138 4.12 11.07 7.93
N ASP A 139 4.40 11.43 9.19
CA ASP A 139 4.40 12.82 9.66
C ASP A 139 5.41 13.71 8.91
N LEU A 140 6.54 13.14 8.50
CA LEU A 140 7.63 13.84 7.82
C LEU A 140 7.59 13.67 6.29
N PHE A 141 6.67 12.88 5.75
CA PHE A 141 6.63 12.46 4.35
C PHE A 141 6.74 13.65 3.39
N GLU A 142 5.82 14.62 3.46
CA GLU A 142 5.87 15.81 2.59
C GLU A 142 7.07 16.72 2.89
N ALA A 143 7.49 16.79 4.15
CA ALA A 143 8.58 17.66 4.58
C ALA A 143 9.97 17.13 4.18
N ASN A 144 10.05 15.84 3.84
CA ASN A 144 11.27 15.12 3.49
C ASN A 144 11.21 14.58 2.05
N ASP A 145 10.67 15.38 1.12
CA ASP A 145 10.59 15.08 -0.32
C ASP A 145 9.96 13.71 -0.64
N PHE A 146 8.93 13.33 0.13
CA PHE A 146 8.18 12.07 0.00
C PHE A 146 8.98 10.81 0.33
N GLU A 147 9.99 10.93 1.22
CA GLU A 147 10.77 9.80 1.74
C GLU A 147 10.79 9.77 3.28
N PRO A 148 10.96 8.59 3.89
CA PRO A 148 10.89 7.27 3.26
C PRO A 148 9.43 6.86 2.98
N GLU A 149 9.23 6.03 1.98
CA GLU A 149 7.92 5.46 1.62
C GLU A 149 7.95 3.92 1.56
N CYS A 150 6.88 3.30 1.06
CA CYS A 150 6.73 1.85 1.04
C CYS A 150 7.89 1.11 0.35
N VAL A 151 8.29 1.55 -0.85
CA VAL A 151 9.33 0.90 -1.65
C VAL A 151 10.74 1.20 -1.14
N THR A 152 10.93 2.22 -0.31
CA THR A 152 12.19 2.52 0.38
C THR A 152 12.63 1.30 1.19
N CYS A 153 11.70 0.66 1.90
CA CYS A 153 11.96 -0.54 2.70
C CYS A 153 11.66 -1.85 1.96
N HIS A 154 10.63 -1.87 1.11
CA HIS A 154 10.10 -3.11 0.51
C HIS A 154 10.51 -3.35 -0.95
N ASN A 155 11.20 -2.42 -1.59
CA ASN A 155 11.41 -2.36 -3.05
C ASN A 155 10.08 -2.26 -3.84
N SER A 156 10.17 -2.01 -5.15
CA SER A 156 8.97 -1.84 -6.00
C SER A 156 8.62 -3.08 -6.82
N HIS A 157 9.62 -3.70 -7.47
CA HIS A 157 9.42 -4.88 -8.32
C HIS A 157 9.96 -6.17 -7.69
N ASP A 158 10.94 -6.10 -6.78
CA ASP A 158 11.46 -7.26 -6.03
C ASP A 158 10.90 -7.30 -4.59
N VAL A 159 9.58 -7.15 -4.45
CA VAL A 159 8.93 -7.18 -3.13
C VAL A 159 9.04 -8.60 -2.56
N THR A 160 9.70 -8.74 -1.41
CA THR A 160 9.88 -10.05 -0.76
C THR A 160 8.84 -10.29 0.32
N GLU A 161 8.75 -11.53 0.81
CA GLU A 161 8.00 -11.79 2.04
C GLU A 161 8.61 -11.00 3.21
N VAL A 162 7.75 -10.38 4.00
CA VAL A 162 8.16 -9.56 5.15
C VAL A 162 8.76 -10.45 6.24
N HIS A 163 9.91 -10.03 6.76
CA HIS A 163 10.61 -10.69 7.86
C HIS A 163 11.12 -9.65 8.86
N ILE A 164 11.23 -10.02 10.13
CA ILE A 164 11.69 -9.10 11.18
C ILE A 164 13.10 -8.52 10.89
N ASP A 165 13.91 -9.23 10.10
CA ASP A 165 15.24 -8.78 9.67
C ASP A 165 15.24 -7.53 8.76
N MET A 166 14.08 -7.14 8.23
CA MET A 166 13.92 -5.87 7.51
C MET A 166 14.13 -4.65 8.41
N VAL A 167 13.94 -4.77 9.73
CA VAL A 167 14.20 -3.68 10.69
C VAL A 167 15.64 -3.78 11.18
N SER A 168 16.64 -3.63 10.32
CA SER A 168 18.06 -3.83 10.68
C SER A 168 18.99 -2.76 10.10
N ILE A 169 20.20 -2.65 10.65
CA ILE A 169 21.24 -1.73 10.16
C ILE A 169 21.70 -2.02 8.72
N THR A 170 21.54 -3.28 8.27
CA THR A 170 21.85 -3.71 6.90
C THR A 170 20.67 -3.55 5.95
N ALA A 171 19.50 -3.23 6.48
CA ALA A 171 18.34 -2.80 5.71
C ALA A 171 18.39 -1.26 5.57
N PRO A 172 17.48 -0.62 4.81
CA PRO A 172 17.61 0.81 4.48
C PRO A 172 17.52 1.72 5.72
N CYS A 173 17.15 1.18 6.88
CA CYS A 173 17.18 1.90 8.16
C CYS A 173 18.56 2.52 8.45
N GLY A 174 19.65 1.82 8.12
CA GLY A 174 21.02 2.28 8.38
C GLY A 174 21.48 3.45 7.50
N GLU A 175 20.69 3.84 6.49
CA GLU A 175 20.98 5.02 5.68
C GLU A 175 20.68 6.32 6.45
N CYS A 176 19.74 6.28 7.38
CA CYS A 176 19.27 7.45 8.14
C CYS A 176 19.41 7.31 9.66
N HIS A 177 19.34 6.08 10.20
CA HIS A 177 19.32 5.82 11.64
C HIS A 177 20.59 5.12 12.11
N ASP A 178 20.97 5.39 13.37
CA ASP A 178 22.02 4.65 14.05
C ASP A 178 21.52 3.31 14.61
N GLN A 179 22.47 2.46 15.02
CA GLN A 179 22.19 1.14 15.57
C GLN A 179 21.34 1.21 16.83
N ASP A 180 21.60 2.20 17.71
CA ASP A 180 20.92 2.32 19.00
C ASP A 180 19.42 2.60 18.80
N TYR A 181 19.08 3.50 17.86
CA TYR A 181 17.69 3.78 17.49
C TYR A 181 17.02 2.57 16.84
N ILE A 182 17.72 1.89 15.93
CA ILE A 182 17.19 0.68 15.28
C ILE A 182 16.89 -0.40 16.31
N ASP A 183 17.79 -0.62 17.28
CA ASP A 183 17.58 -1.60 18.35
C ASP A 183 16.41 -1.24 19.26
N GLU A 184 16.19 0.05 19.54
CA GLU A 184 15.04 0.53 20.30
C GLU A 184 13.71 0.14 19.64
N VAL A 185 13.62 0.27 18.31
CA VAL A 185 12.43 -0.09 17.53
C VAL A 185 12.32 -1.61 17.32
N ARG A 186 13.44 -2.28 17.04
CA ARG A 186 13.49 -3.70 16.67
C ARG A 186 13.24 -4.63 17.85
N ASN A 187 13.81 -4.34 19.02
CA ASN A 187 13.79 -5.27 20.16
C ASN A 187 12.37 -5.60 20.67
N PRO A 188 11.42 -4.64 20.77
CA PRO A 188 10.05 -4.97 21.11
C PRO A 188 9.34 -5.86 20.09
N LEU A 189 9.70 -5.74 18.80
CA LEU A 189 9.09 -6.49 17.72
C LEU A 189 9.64 -7.93 17.63
N ILE A 190 10.95 -8.11 17.80
CA ILE A 190 11.59 -9.44 17.70
C ILE A 190 11.14 -10.39 18.82
N ASP A 191 10.86 -9.86 20.01
CA ASP A 191 10.32 -10.65 21.13
C ASP A 191 8.92 -11.21 20.78
N THR A 192 8.04 -10.33 20.29
CA THR A 192 6.68 -10.71 19.86
C THR A 192 6.71 -11.68 18.69
N ASP A 193 7.53 -11.42 17.67
CA ASP A 193 7.69 -12.32 16.51
C ASP A 193 8.15 -13.72 16.96
N GLY A 194 9.18 -13.76 17.82
CA GLY A 194 9.67 -15.02 18.39
C GLY A 194 8.61 -15.77 19.17
N ARG A 195 7.73 -15.07 19.91
CA ARG A 195 6.60 -15.68 20.63
C ARG A 195 5.54 -16.24 19.69
N ILE A 196 5.19 -15.50 18.64
CA ILE A 196 4.26 -15.95 17.58
C ILE A 196 4.81 -17.20 16.90
N GLU A 197 6.09 -17.23 16.53
CA GLU A 197 6.74 -18.37 15.88
C GLU A 197 6.80 -19.62 16.76
N ARG A 198 7.07 -19.46 18.06
CA ARG A 198 7.02 -20.58 19.02
C ARG A 198 5.61 -21.16 19.12
N LEU A 199 4.60 -20.33 19.39
CA LEU A 199 3.22 -20.78 19.51
C LEU A 199 2.71 -21.42 18.21
N TYR A 200 3.11 -20.90 17.05
CA TYR A 200 2.75 -21.49 15.76
C TYR A 200 3.26 -22.93 15.65
N LYS A 201 4.53 -23.17 16.01
CA LYS A 201 5.15 -24.51 15.99
C LYS A 201 4.46 -25.46 16.97
N GLU A 202 4.13 -24.99 18.18
CA GLU A 202 3.42 -25.79 19.17
C GLU A 202 2.00 -26.17 18.71
N ILE A 203 1.24 -25.21 18.17
CA ILE A 203 -0.09 -25.46 17.60
C ILE A 203 -0.01 -26.45 16.44
N LEU A 204 1.01 -26.34 15.58
CA LEU A 204 1.20 -27.25 14.46
C LEU A 204 1.55 -28.67 14.90
N ALA A 205 2.22 -28.82 16.04
CA ALA A 205 2.61 -30.11 16.62
C ALA A 205 1.47 -30.80 17.41
N MET A 206 0.32 -30.12 17.61
CA MET A 206 -0.83 -30.73 18.27
C MET A 206 -1.36 -31.95 17.49
N PRO A 207 -1.96 -32.94 18.17
CA PRO A 207 -2.64 -34.04 17.49
C PRO A 207 -3.67 -33.53 16.49
N GLY A 208 -3.75 -34.17 15.32
CA GLY A 208 -4.64 -33.73 14.24
C GLY A 208 -6.13 -33.80 14.58
N ASP A 209 -6.50 -34.59 15.57
CA ASP A 209 -7.84 -34.73 16.13
C ASP A 209 -8.09 -33.81 17.34
N ASN A 210 -7.12 -32.97 17.74
CA ASN A 210 -7.30 -32.05 18.85
C ASN A 210 -8.34 -30.96 18.49
N PRO A 211 -9.46 -30.86 19.24
CA PRO A 211 -10.56 -29.94 18.90
C PRO A 211 -10.18 -28.46 19.04
N ASN A 212 -9.13 -28.13 19.81
CA ASN A 212 -8.69 -26.76 20.05
C ASN A 212 -7.71 -26.26 18.96
N ALA A 213 -7.05 -27.16 18.21
CA ALA A 213 -6.00 -26.76 17.27
C ALA A 213 -6.50 -25.78 16.16
N PRO A 214 -7.66 -25.97 15.52
CA PRO A 214 -8.18 -25.01 14.54
C PRO A 214 -8.52 -23.65 15.17
N TYR A 215 -9.06 -23.66 16.38
CA TYR A 215 -9.43 -22.46 17.12
C TYR A 215 -8.19 -21.60 17.45
N LEU A 216 -7.17 -22.22 18.05
CA LEU A 216 -5.92 -21.53 18.41
C LEU A 216 -5.17 -21.04 17.17
N ARG A 217 -5.12 -21.84 16.08
CA ARG A 217 -4.52 -21.44 14.81
C ARG A 217 -5.17 -20.18 14.25
N ASN A 218 -6.50 -20.10 14.26
CA ASN A 218 -7.23 -18.94 13.75
C ASN A 218 -6.99 -17.68 14.60
N ARG A 219 -6.85 -17.81 15.93
CA ARG A 219 -6.46 -16.68 16.79
C ARG A 219 -5.04 -16.21 16.46
N LEU A 220 -4.09 -17.14 16.37
CA LEU A 220 -2.69 -16.81 16.11
C LEU A 220 -2.49 -16.15 14.73
N VAL A 221 -3.26 -16.57 13.71
CA VAL A 221 -3.24 -15.91 12.39
C VAL A 221 -3.69 -14.45 12.48
N ARG A 222 -4.72 -14.14 13.29
CA ARG A 222 -5.14 -12.75 13.53
C ARG A 222 -4.09 -11.95 14.27
N VAL A 223 -3.51 -12.53 15.33
CA VAL A 223 -2.40 -11.91 16.06
C VAL A 223 -1.22 -11.60 15.15
N ARG A 224 -0.83 -12.53 14.26
CA ARG A 224 0.22 -12.28 13.27
C ARG A 224 -0.14 -11.15 12.31
N LYS A 225 -1.41 -11.03 11.89
CA LYS A 225 -1.87 -9.92 11.05
C LYS A 225 -1.74 -8.58 11.78
N GLU A 226 -2.23 -8.50 13.02
CA GLU A 226 -2.15 -7.30 13.86
C GLU A 226 -0.70 -6.90 14.16
N PHE A 227 0.16 -7.87 14.48
CA PHE A 227 1.59 -7.67 14.70
C PHE A 227 2.29 -7.08 13.47
N ARG A 228 1.95 -7.54 12.26
CA ARG A 228 2.50 -6.96 11.02
C ARG A 228 2.12 -5.48 10.85
N GLY A 229 0.91 -5.09 11.24
CA GLY A 229 0.53 -3.67 11.28
C GLY A 229 1.38 -2.87 12.26
N LEU A 230 1.64 -3.44 13.44
CA LEU A 230 2.49 -2.80 14.47
C LEU A 230 3.88 -2.40 13.95
N ALA A 231 4.48 -3.22 13.09
CA ALA A 231 5.79 -2.97 12.52
C ALA A 231 5.85 -1.73 11.59
N HIS A 232 4.71 -1.23 11.10
CA HIS A 232 4.65 -0.06 10.20
C HIS A 232 4.53 1.28 10.94
N TYR A 233 4.37 1.25 12.27
CA TYR A 233 4.39 2.47 13.09
C TYR A 233 5.78 3.05 13.29
N LEU A 234 6.80 2.18 13.37
CA LEU A 234 8.22 2.54 13.55
C LEU A 234 8.50 3.57 14.67
N ALA A 235 7.61 3.63 15.67
CA ALA A 235 7.68 4.55 16.79
C ALA A 235 7.54 3.75 18.10
N THR A 236 8.59 3.75 18.92
CA THR A 236 8.71 2.90 20.12
C THR A 236 7.49 3.00 21.04
N ASN A 237 7.04 4.22 21.36
CA ASN A 237 5.92 4.43 22.26
C ASN A 237 4.60 3.84 21.71
N THR A 238 4.36 4.01 20.42
CA THR A 238 3.17 3.47 19.76
C THR A 238 3.24 1.95 19.68
N ILE A 239 4.41 1.41 19.34
CA ILE A 239 4.68 -0.04 19.32
C ILE A 239 4.38 -0.63 20.71
N VAL A 240 5.01 -0.11 21.76
CA VAL A 240 4.84 -0.60 23.13
C VAL A 240 3.38 -0.50 23.60
N THR A 241 2.68 0.57 23.25
CA THR A 241 1.28 0.76 23.65
C THR A 241 0.34 -0.20 22.94
N LYS A 242 0.41 -0.26 21.59
CA LYS A 242 -0.49 -1.11 20.80
C LYS A 242 -0.17 -2.60 20.96
N ARG A 243 1.09 -2.96 21.27
CA ARG A 243 1.51 -4.34 21.58
C ARG A 243 0.76 -4.96 22.76
N GLN A 244 0.30 -4.17 23.73
CA GLN A 244 -0.37 -4.70 24.92
C GLN A 244 -1.60 -5.57 24.59
N ALA A 245 -2.31 -5.26 23.50
CA ALA A 245 -3.44 -6.08 23.05
C ALA A 245 -2.97 -7.42 22.47
N ILE A 246 -1.92 -7.39 21.65
CA ILE A 246 -1.26 -8.57 21.08
C ILE A 246 -0.70 -9.45 22.21
N ASP A 247 -0.02 -8.86 23.20
CA ASP A 247 0.56 -9.58 24.34
C ASP A 247 -0.53 -10.34 25.13
N ARG A 248 -1.67 -9.71 25.41
CA ARG A 248 -2.81 -10.37 26.08
C ARG A 248 -3.40 -11.53 25.27
N GLU A 249 -3.47 -11.37 23.95
CA GLU A 249 -3.96 -12.44 23.08
C GLU A 249 -2.97 -13.61 23.01
N LEU A 250 -1.66 -13.34 22.98
CA LEU A 250 -0.61 -14.35 23.06
C LEU A 250 -0.64 -15.08 24.41
N ASP A 251 -0.80 -14.36 25.52
CA ASP A 251 -0.95 -14.93 26.87
C ASP A 251 -2.14 -15.90 26.92
N TYR A 252 -3.27 -15.52 26.32
CA TYR A 252 -4.45 -16.37 26.25
C TYR A 252 -4.22 -17.62 25.39
N ILE A 253 -3.61 -17.47 24.21
CA ILE A 253 -3.31 -18.61 23.31
C ILE A 253 -2.38 -19.60 24.02
N GLU A 254 -1.33 -19.09 24.67
CA GLU A 254 -0.37 -19.90 25.42
C GLU A 254 -1.05 -20.64 26.58
N PHE A 255 -1.87 -19.94 27.38
CA PHE A 255 -2.66 -20.54 28.45
C PHE A 255 -3.54 -21.68 27.92
N MET A 256 -4.31 -21.45 26.85
CA MET A 256 -5.20 -22.46 26.30
C MET A 256 -4.47 -23.64 25.66
N LEU A 257 -3.25 -23.42 25.17
CA LEU A 257 -2.43 -24.47 24.57
C LEU A 257 -1.86 -25.41 25.64
N HIS A 258 -1.50 -24.89 26.81
CA HIS A 258 -1.00 -25.68 27.95
C HIS A 258 -2.08 -26.02 28.98
N PHE A 259 -3.34 -25.67 28.73
CA PHE A 259 -4.46 -25.98 29.62
C PHE A 259 -4.78 -27.48 29.58
N ASP A 260 -4.69 -28.14 30.73
CA ASP A 260 -5.01 -29.55 30.91
C ASP A 260 -6.32 -29.71 31.71
N ASP A 261 -7.38 -30.15 31.01
CA ASP A 261 -8.72 -30.33 31.57
C ASP A 261 -8.80 -31.48 32.61
N SER A 262 -7.81 -32.39 32.62
CA SER A 262 -7.73 -33.48 33.60
C SER A 262 -7.49 -32.99 35.05
N THR A 263 -7.12 -31.72 35.22
CA THR A 263 -6.92 -31.09 36.53
C THR A 263 -8.22 -30.58 37.17
N VAL A 264 -9.32 -30.49 36.42
CA VAL A 264 -10.60 -29.92 36.89
C VAL A 264 -11.60 -30.99 37.33
N GLU A 265 -11.61 -32.17 36.70
CA GLU A 265 -12.54 -33.26 37.04
C GLU A 265 -12.20 -34.02 38.36
N GLY A 266 -11.10 -33.66 39.02
CA GLY A 266 -10.62 -34.28 40.26
C GLY A 266 -11.06 -33.62 41.57
N LYS A 267 -12.04 -32.69 41.56
CA LYS A 267 -12.56 -32.02 42.76
C LYS A 267 -14.06 -32.19 42.95
#